data_AF-A0A917QXE2-F1
#
_entry.id   AF-A0A917QXE2-F1
#
_cell.length_a   1.000
_cell.length_b   1.000
_cell.length_c   1.000
_cell.angle_alpha   90.00
_cell.angle_beta   90.00
_cell.angle_gamma   90.00
#
_symmetry.space_group_name_H-M   'P 1'
#
loop_
_entity.id
_entity.type
_entity.pdbx_description
1 polymer ?
#
loop_
_entity_poly.entity_id
_entity_poly.type
_entity_poly.pdbx_seq_one_letter_code
_entity_poly.pdbx_strand_id
1 'polypeptide(L)'
;MDHPGLSVPAAVNILLAEALRMEEHPGIAFRTGPSGRRAVTINGPDVWEIIRAVRVTREAEKSASPKEIAEMVTEFSGVTPQQITAAIRYQAAYPEEIDGLIEAAEEADRAVVAAGGPSTGAGEVDRP
;
A
#
# COMPACT_ATOMS: atom_id res chain seq x y z
N MET A 1 -21.94 8.66 -22.53
CA MET A 1 -21.21 7.56 -21.87
C MET A 1 -21.22 7.87 -20.40
N ASP A 2 -22.22 7.37 -19.68
CA ASP A 2 -22.38 7.60 -18.26
C ASP A 2 -21.49 6.61 -17.51
N HIS A 3 -20.58 7.11 -16.68
CA HIS A 3 -19.93 6.30 -15.66
C HIS A 3 -20.94 6.14 -14.52
N PRO A 4 -21.48 4.93 -14.25
CA PRO A 4 -22.39 4.76 -13.13
C PRO A 4 -21.59 4.95 -11.84
N GLY A 5 -21.81 6.08 -11.16
CA GLY A 5 -21.25 6.38 -9.83
C GLY A 5 -20.71 7.80 -9.62
N LEU A 6 -20.31 8.53 -10.67
CA LEU A 6 -19.80 9.91 -10.54
C LEU A 6 -20.39 10.80 -11.61
N SER A 7 -20.74 12.04 -11.24
CA SER A 7 -21.11 13.05 -12.22
C SER A 7 -19.89 13.43 -13.08
N VAL A 8 -20.13 13.88 -14.32
CA VAL A 8 -19.04 14.35 -15.21
C VAL A 8 -18.17 15.44 -14.54
N PRO A 9 -18.71 16.47 -13.86
CA PRO A 9 -17.88 17.43 -13.15
C PRO A 9 -17.02 16.81 -12.04
N ALA A 10 -17.54 15.83 -11.30
CA ALA A 10 -16.77 15.15 -10.27
C ALA A 10 -15.61 14.33 -10.86
N ALA A 11 -15.85 13.64 -11.98
CA ALA A 11 -14.81 12.90 -12.70
C ALA A 11 -13.72 13.83 -13.24
N VAL A 12 -14.08 15.01 -13.76
CA VAL A 12 -13.11 16.02 -14.23
C VAL A 12 -12.20 16.49 -13.09
N ASN A 13 -12.78 16.82 -11.92
CA ASN A 13 -11.99 17.28 -10.78
C ASN A 13 -10.99 16.23 -10.29
N ILE A 14 -11.42 14.96 -10.24
CA ILE A 14 -10.55 13.84 -9.86
C ILE A 14 -9.40 13.69 -10.85
N LEU A 15 -9.71 13.62 -12.15
CA LEU A 15 -8.69 13.43 -13.17
C LEU A 15 -7.72 14.62 -13.27
N LEU A 16 -8.20 15.85 -13.06
CA LEU A 16 -7.36 17.03 -13.01
C LEU A 16 -6.43 17.01 -11.80
N ALA A 17 -6.96 16.71 -10.60
CA ALA A 17 -6.15 16.58 -9.40
C ALA A 17 -5.06 15.51 -9.59
N GLU A 18 -5.41 14.36 -10.16
CA GLU A 18 -4.45 13.30 -10.44
C GLU A 18 -3.39 13.69 -11.48
N ALA A 19 -3.79 14.42 -12.53
CA ALA A 19 -2.85 14.91 -13.52
C ALA A 19 -1.80 15.84 -12.90
N LEU A 20 -2.22 16.78 -12.04
CA LEU A 20 -1.32 17.67 -11.31
C LEU A 20 -0.38 16.88 -10.39
N ARG A 21 -0.91 15.88 -9.67
CA ARG A 21 -0.10 15.02 -8.79
C ARG A 21 0.93 14.19 -9.55
N MET A 22 0.58 13.67 -10.73
CA MET A 22 1.52 12.93 -11.58
C MET A 22 2.60 13.84 -12.19
N GLU A 23 2.27 15.11 -12.45
CA GLU A 23 3.25 16.11 -12.86
C GLU A 23 4.25 16.42 -11.74
N GLU A 24 3.74 16.67 -10.52
CA GLU A 24 4.55 16.98 -9.33
C GLU A 24 5.39 15.79 -8.84
N HIS A 25 4.88 14.56 -9.06
CA HIS A 25 5.51 13.33 -8.59
C HIS A 25 5.77 12.34 -9.75
N PRO A 26 6.84 12.56 -10.54
CA PRO A 26 7.24 11.61 -11.57
C PRO A 26 7.44 10.21 -11.01
N GLY A 27 6.90 9.21 -11.72
CA GLY A 27 6.94 7.81 -11.27
C GLY A 27 5.70 7.35 -10.51
N ILE A 28 4.74 8.25 -10.24
CA ILE A 28 3.45 7.94 -9.64
C ILE A 28 2.35 7.88 -10.72
N ALA A 29 1.39 6.98 -10.52
CA ALA A 29 0.15 6.87 -11.28
C ALA A 29 -1.03 6.55 -10.34
N PHE A 30 -2.26 6.54 -10.87
CA PHE A 30 -3.46 6.24 -10.09
C PHE A 30 -4.22 5.05 -10.65
N ARG A 31 -4.58 4.11 -9.78
CA ARG A 31 -5.29 2.88 -10.14
C ARG A 31 -6.49 2.65 -9.24
N THR A 32 -7.58 2.16 -9.83
CA THR A 32 -8.76 1.72 -9.08
C THR A 32 -8.55 0.30 -8.57
N GLY A 33 -8.85 0.06 -7.27
CA GLY A 33 -8.80 -1.24 -6.63
C GLY A 33 -9.87 -1.40 -5.54
N PRO A 34 -9.86 -2.52 -4.79
CA PRO A 34 -10.85 -2.81 -3.75
C PRO A 34 -10.93 -1.75 -2.63
N SER A 35 -9.80 -1.13 -2.31
CA SER A 35 -9.70 -0.02 -1.34
C SER A 35 -9.85 1.35 -2.00
N GLY A 36 -10.50 1.41 -3.17
CA GLY A 36 -10.73 2.62 -3.92
C GLY A 36 -9.61 2.98 -4.89
N ARG A 37 -9.59 4.25 -5.30
CA ARG A 37 -8.58 4.79 -6.22
C ARG A 37 -7.34 5.19 -5.43
N ARG A 38 -6.19 4.60 -5.76
CA ARG A 38 -4.95 4.69 -4.97
C ARG A 38 -3.76 5.08 -5.82
N ALA A 39 -2.80 5.72 -5.19
CA ALA A 39 -1.49 6.00 -5.76
C ALA A 39 -0.67 4.72 -5.91
N VAL A 40 -0.10 4.52 -7.09
CA VAL A 40 0.78 3.40 -7.42
C VAL A 40 2.07 3.93 -8.03
N THR A 41 3.13 3.14 -7.98
CA THR A 41 4.30 3.40 -8.80
C THR A 41 4.07 2.93 -10.23
N ILE A 42 4.66 3.61 -11.22
CA ILE A 42 4.57 3.19 -12.63
C ILE A 42 5.12 1.76 -12.75
N ASN A 43 4.31 0.86 -13.32
CA ASN A 43 4.60 -0.57 -13.46
C ASN A 43 4.99 -1.26 -12.14
N GLY A 44 4.47 -0.79 -11.00
CA GLY A 44 4.83 -1.32 -9.69
C GLY A 44 3.66 -1.38 -8.71
N PRO A 45 3.95 -1.66 -7.44
CA PRO A 45 2.94 -1.80 -6.40
C PRO A 45 2.36 -0.46 -5.97
N ASP A 46 1.35 -0.54 -5.09
CA ASP A 46 0.75 0.62 -4.47
C ASP A 46 1.77 1.35 -3.57
N VAL A 47 1.71 2.69 -3.52
CA VAL A 47 2.68 3.50 -2.76
C VAL A 47 2.66 3.12 -1.28
N TRP A 48 1.47 2.89 -0.72
CA TRP A 48 1.31 2.51 0.68
C TRP A 48 1.98 1.17 1.01
N GLU A 49 2.02 0.21 0.07
CA GLU A 49 2.69 -1.09 0.26
C GLU A 49 4.20 -0.91 0.37
N ILE A 50 4.78 -0.07 -0.49
CA ILE A 50 6.21 0.26 -0.47
C ILE A 50 6.57 0.96 0.85
N ILE A 51 5.78 1.96 1.26
CA ILE A 51 6.04 2.68 2.52
C ILE A 51 5.93 1.78 3.73
N ARG A 52 4.91 0.91 3.78
CA ARG A 52 4.76 -0.08 4.84
C ARG A 52 5.97 -1.01 4.89
N ALA A 53 6.44 -1.52 3.74
CA ALA A 53 7.63 -2.36 3.66
C ALA A 53 8.87 -1.64 4.22
N VAL A 54 9.12 -0.39 3.79
CA VAL A 54 10.23 0.43 4.31
C VAL A 54 10.13 0.63 5.82
N ARG A 55 8.94 0.88 6.37
CA ARG A 55 8.72 1.05 7.82
C ARG A 55 9.02 -0.23 8.58
N VAL A 56 8.47 -1.36 8.12
CA VAL A 56 8.69 -2.67 8.74
C VAL A 56 10.18 -3.05 8.72
N THR A 57 10.86 -2.87 7.59
CA THR A 57 12.30 -3.15 7.49
C THR A 57 13.11 -2.24 8.40
N ARG A 58 12.77 -0.94 8.51
CA ARG A 58 13.46 -0.02 9.42
C ARG A 58 13.27 -0.38 10.89
N GLU A 59 12.08 -0.83 11.28
CA GLU A 59 11.82 -1.27 12.65
C GLU A 59 12.56 -2.57 12.99
N ALA A 60 12.71 -3.49 12.02
CA ALA A 60 13.49 -4.71 12.19
C ALA A 60 15.00 -4.42 12.25
N GLU A 61 15.49 -3.52 11.39
CA GLU A 61 16.93 -3.25 11.19
C GLU A 61 17.32 -1.84 11.65
N LYS A 62 17.23 -1.59 12.96
CA LYS A 62 17.37 -0.24 13.55
C LYS A 62 18.73 0.42 13.32
N SER A 63 19.79 -0.36 13.12
CA SER A 63 21.14 0.16 12.84
C SER A 63 21.43 0.33 11.35
N ALA A 64 20.56 -0.15 10.46
CA ALA A 64 20.77 -0.04 9.02
C ALA A 64 20.56 1.40 8.54
N SER A 65 21.45 1.83 7.65
CA SER A 65 21.36 3.09 6.94
C SER A 65 20.13 3.11 6.01
N PRO A 66 19.62 4.30 5.62
CA PRO A 66 18.53 4.38 4.65
C PRO A 66 18.80 3.65 3.33
N LYS A 67 20.06 3.57 2.91
CA LYS A 67 20.47 2.84 1.71
C LYS A 67 20.32 1.33 1.91
N GLU A 68 20.81 0.79 3.01
CA GLU A 68 20.69 -0.64 3.34
C GLU A 68 19.21 -1.04 3.46
N ILE A 69 18.37 -0.21 4.08
CA ILE A 69 16.91 -0.43 4.13
C ILE A 69 16.32 -0.52 2.72
N ALA A 70 16.69 0.40 1.81
CA ALA A 70 16.19 0.38 0.44
C ALA A 70 16.66 -0.87 -0.32
N GLU A 71 17.91 -1.29 -0.13
CA GLU A 71 18.47 -2.52 -0.73
C GLU A 71 17.72 -3.76 -0.25
N MET A 72 17.45 -3.88 1.05
CA MET A 72 16.66 -4.98 1.61
C MET A 72 15.22 -4.98 1.05
N VAL A 73 14.55 -3.83 0.98
CA VAL A 73 13.21 -3.75 0.40
C VAL A 73 13.22 -4.20 -1.05
N THR A 74 14.20 -3.76 -1.85
CA THR A 74 14.36 -4.20 -3.24
C THR A 74 14.54 -5.72 -3.35
N GLU A 75 15.35 -6.33 -2.49
CA GLU A 75 15.63 -7.77 -2.49
C GLU A 75 14.37 -8.62 -2.28
N PHE A 76 13.50 -8.22 -1.34
CA PHE A 76 12.34 -9.05 -0.94
C PHE A 76 11.02 -8.73 -1.67
N SER A 77 10.91 -7.56 -2.32
CA SER A 77 9.63 -7.09 -2.87
C SER A 77 9.62 -6.89 -4.39
N GLY A 78 10.77 -6.95 -5.06
CA GLY A 78 10.90 -6.64 -6.49
C GLY A 78 10.70 -5.15 -6.82
N VAL A 79 10.63 -4.29 -5.81
CA VAL A 79 10.51 -2.83 -5.97
C VAL A 79 11.88 -2.24 -6.25
N THR A 80 11.99 -1.43 -7.30
CA THR A 80 13.23 -0.76 -7.67
C THR A 80 13.58 0.41 -6.73
N PRO A 81 14.87 0.79 -6.60
CA PRO A 81 15.25 1.97 -5.82
C PRO A 81 14.58 3.27 -6.28
N GLN A 82 14.30 3.39 -7.58
CA GLN A 82 13.57 4.54 -8.15
C GLN A 82 12.11 4.57 -7.66
N GLN A 83 11.44 3.41 -7.61
CA GLN A 83 10.08 3.30 -7.08
C GLN A 83 10.03 3.59 -5.58
N ILE A 84 11.02 3.14 -4.80
CA ILE A 84 11.15 3.49 -3.37
C ILE A 84 11.29 5.01 -3.21
N THR A 85 12.15 5.63 -4.00
CA THR A 85 12.36 7.08 -3.95
C THR A 85 11.08 7.85 -4.32
N ALA A 86 10.37 7.43 -5.37
CA ALA A 86 9.11 8.04 -5.78
C ALA A 86 8.03 7.90 -4.69
N ALA A 87 7.90 6.71 -4.09
CA ALA A 87 6.97 6.44 -3.00
C ALA A 87 7.25 7.31 -1.77
N ILE A 88 8.52 7.42 -1.34
CA ILE A 88 8.90 8.26 -0.19
C ILE A 88 8.57 9.73 -0.46
N ARG A 89 8.88 10.23 -1.65
CA ARG A 89 8.57 11.62 -2.02
C ARG A 89 7.07 11.89 -2.04
N TYR A 90 6.28 10.96 -2.57
CA TYR A 90 4.84 11.09 -2.61
C TYR A 90 4.21 11.01 -1.22
N GLN A 91 4.66 10.07 -0.37
CA GLN A 91 4.19 9.99 1.01
C GLN A 91 4.53 11.24 1.82
N ALA A 92 5.68 11.87 1.58
CA ALA A 92 6.02 13.13 2.24
C ALA A 92 5.06 14.29 1.86
N ALA A 93 4.51 14.27 0.64
CA ALA A 93 3.52 15.26 0.19
C ALA A 93 2.09 14.91 0.61
N TYR A 94 1.78 13.62 0.77
CA TYR A 94 0.46 13.11 1.10
C TYR A 94 0.50 12.11 2.26
N PRO A 95 0.95 12.51 3.45
CA PRO A 95 1.15 11.59 4.56
C PRO A 95 -0.18 10.98 5.03
N GLU A 96 -1.23 11.79 5.18
CA GLU A 96 -2.55 11.34 5.66
C GLU A 96 -3.19 10.30 4.75
N GLU A 97 -3.07 10.46 3.42
CA GLU A 97 -3.58 9.49 2.44
C GLU A 97 -2.88 8.14 2.62
N ILE A 98 -1.55 8.15 2.71
CA ILE A 98 -0.77 6.92 2.78
C ILE A 98 -0.89 6.25 4.15
N ASP A 99 -0.87 7.03 5.23
CA ASP A 99 -1.00 6.53 6.59
C ASP A 99 -2.38 5.90 6.80
N GLY A 100 -3.46 6.55 6.34
CA GLY A 100 -4.80 5.99 6.43
C GLY A 100 -4.97 4.67 5.64
N LEU A 101 -4.30 4.54 4.48
CA LEU A 101 -4.30 3.28 3.73
C LEU A 101 -3.54 2.16 4.46
N ILE A 102 -2.41 2.48 5.11
CA ILE A 102 -1.64 1.53 5.91
C ILE A 102 -2.48 1.07 7.12
N GLU A 103 -3.07 2.01 7.86
CA GLU A 103 -3.92 1.71 9.01
C GLU A 103 -5.13 0.84 8.64
N ALA A 104 -5.81 1.16 7.53
CA ALA A 104 -6.92 0.37 7.04
C ALA A 104 -6.51 -1.05 6.65
N ALA A 105 -5.34 -1.22 6.04
CA ALA A 105 -4.80 -2.53 5.70
C ALA A 105 -4.45 -3.34 6.96
N GLU A 106 -3.81 -2.72 7.95
CA GLU A 106 -3.49 -3.37 9.22
C GLU A 106 -4.73 -3.77 10.01
N GLU A 107 -5.79 -2.97 9.98
CA GLU A 107 -7.09 -3.33 10.58
C GLU A 107 -7.73 -4.52 9.87
N ALA A 108 -7.70 -4.53 8.53
CA ALA A 108 -8.18 -5.67 7.76
C ALA A 108 -7.38 -6.95 8.08
N ASP A 109 -6.05 -6.87 8.17
CA ASP A 109 -5.19 -7.99 8.54
C ASP A 109 -5.53 -8.54 9.94
N ARG A 110 -5.76 -7.64 10.93
CA ARG A 110 -6.20 -8.03 12.28
C ARG A 110 -7.56 -8.74 12.28
N ALA A 111 -8.52 -8.25 11.49
CA ALA A 111 -9.84 -8.85 11.40
C ALA A 111 -9.80 -10.28 10.81
N VAL A 112 -8.93 -10.51 9.82
CA VAL A 112 -8.70 -11.85 9.25
C VAL A 112 -8.10 -12.80 10.29
N VAL A 113 -7.10 -12.36 11.06
CA VAL A 113 -6.49 -13.18 12.13
C VAL A 113 -7.51 -13.51 13.22
N ALA A 114 -8.35 -12.55 13.63
CA ALA A 114 -9.39 -12.78 14.64
C ALA A 114 -10.46 -13.77 14.17
N ALA A 115 -10.81 -13.76 12.89
CA ALA A 115 -11.75 -14.70 12.29
C ALA A 115 -11.17 -16.12 12.11
N GLY A 116 -9.84 -16.28 12.21
CA GLY A 116 -9.11 -17.54 12.01
C GLY A 116 -8.64 -18.26 13.28
N GLY A 117 -9.18 -17.96 14.47
CA GLY A 117 -8.83 -18.64 15.74
C GLY A 117 -9.00 -20.17 15.73
N PRO A 118 -8.27 -20.93 16.58
CA PRO A 118 -7.95 -22.34 16.35
C PRO A 118 -9.20 -23.22 16.30
N SER A 119 -9.28 -24.08 15.27
CA SER A 119 -10.15 -25.24 15.27
C SER A 119 -9.69 -26.21 16.35
N THR A 120 -10.18 -26.02 17.58
CA THR A 120 -10.18 -27.05 18.62
C THR A 120 -11.24 -28.08 18.22
N GLY A 121 -10.87 -28.95 17.29
CA GLY A 121 -11.56 -30.21 17.04
C GLY A 121 -10.99 -31.26 17.98
N ALA A 122 -11.50 -31.29 19.21
CA ALA A 122 -11.44 -32.48 20.05
C ALA A 122 -12.23 -33.58 19.33
N GLY A 123 -11.51 -34.50 18.69
CA GLY A 123 -12.04 -35.74 18.15
C GLY A 123 -11.52 -36.90 18.99
N GLU A 124 -12.25 -37.16 20.06
CA GLU A 124 -12.42 -38.43 20.77
C GLU A 124 -11.61 -39.61 20.20
N VAL A 125 -10.57 -40.01 20.94
CA VAL A 125 -10.07 -41.39 20.91
C VAL A 125 -11.15 -42.26 21.56
N ASP A 126 -11.96 -42.91 20.73
CA ASP A 126 -12.68 -44.09 21.19
C ASP A 126 -12.34 -45.28 20.28
N ARG A 127 -11.62 -46.22 20.89
CA ARG A 127 -11.43 -47.60 20.43
C ARG A 127 -12.37 -48.42 21.31
N PRO A 128 -13.18 -49.30 20.74
CA PRO A 128 -12.65 -50.65 20.52
C PRO A 128 -12.84 -51.19 19.09
#